data_AF-A0A2H0MHA8-F1
#
_entry.id   AF-A0A2H0MHA8-F1
#
_cell.length_a   1.000
_cell.length_b   1.000
_cell.length_c   1.000
_cell.angle_alpha   90.00
_cell.angle_beta   90.00
_cell.angle_gamma   90.00
#
_symmetry.space_group_name_H-M   'P 1'
#
loop_
_entity.id
_entity.type
_entity.pdbx_description
1 polymer ?
#
loop_
_entity_poly.entity_id
_entity_poly.type
_entity_poly.pdbx_seq_one_letter_code
_entity_poly.pdbx_strand_id
1 'polypeptide(L)'
;MGFRNYLVEHGYVTDKELNRALSIQQKTRPPLGQLALERGWLTREKIFRLLGEQKKSLPSCRKFGDIACHLNLMTEPQVHELLMAQNHPTSFIGEILVSERVLSRKQLIEALCDFNQRLRDHPDEVREE
;
A
#
# COMPACT_ATOMS: atom_id res chain seq x y z
N MET A 1 13.79 2.68 -9.31
CA MET A 1 13.22 1.36 -9.62
C MET A 1 12.64 0.69 -8.39
N GLY A 2 11.33 0.38 -8.40
CA GLY A 2 10.69 -0.36 -7.31
C GLY A 2 10.83 -1.87 -7.45
N PHE A 3 10.74 -2.60 -6.33
CA PHE A 3 10.84 -4.08 -6.28
C PHE A 3 9.87 -4.80 -7.24
N ARG A 4 8.72 -4.18 -7.55
CA ARG A 4 7.72 -4.73 -8.50
C ARG A 4 8.26 -4.82 -9.92
N ASN A 5 8.93 -3.77 -10.39
CA ASN A 5 9.50 -3.74 -11.73
C ASN A 5 10.66 -4.73 -11.82
N TYR A 6 11.48 -4.79 -10.77
CA TYR A 6 12.58 -5.76 -10.66
C TYR A 6 12.11 -7.20 -10.90
N LEU A 7 11.01 -7.62 -10.26
CA LEU A 7 10.46 -8.97 -10.42
C LEU A 7 10.02 -9.27 -11.85
N VAL A 8 9.47 -8.29 -12.56
CA VAL A 8 9.02 -8.44 -13.96
C VAL A 8 10.23 -8.47 -14.90
N GLU A 9 11.18 -7.55 -14.72
CA GLU A 9 12.38 -7.44 -15.56
C GLU A 9 13.28 -8.67 -15.46
N HIS A 10 13.38 -9.28 -14.27
CA HIS A 10 14.18 -10.48 -14.05
C HIS A 10 13.40 -11.79 -14.34
N GLY A 11 12.16 -11.69 -14.82
CA GLY A 11 11.35 -12.84 -15.21
C GLY A 11 10.85 -13.71 -14.06
N TYR A 12 10.90 -13.20 -12.82
CA TYR A 12 10.33 -13.90 -11.66
C TYR A 12 8.80 -13.96 -11.73
N VAL A 13 8.16 -12.92 -12.28
CA VAL A 13 6.71 -12.83 -12.43
C VAL A 13 6.35 -12.22 -13.78
N THR A 14 5.23 -12.65 -14.36
CA THR A 14 4.68 -11.98 -15.55
C THR A 14 3.83 -10.76 -15.17
N ASP A 15 3.66 -9.82 -16.12
CA ASP A 15 2.80 -8.64 -15.91
C ASP A 15 1.37 -9.03 -15.50
N LYS A 16 0.84 -10.13 -16.07
CA LYS A 16 -0.48 -10.66 -15.71
C LYS A 16 -0.54 -11.16 -14.25
N GLU A 17 0.48 -11.87 -13.80
CA GLU A 17 0.57 -12.37 -12.43
C GLU A 17 0.77 -11.25 -11.43
N LEU A 18 1.61 -10.26 -11.77
CA LEU A 18 1.78 -9.06 -10.97
C LEU A 18 0.46 -8.30 -10.85
N ASN A 19 -0.27 -8.09 -11.96
CA ASN A 19 -1.57 -7.42 -11.94
C ASN A 19 -2.62 -8.17 -11.11
N ARG A 20 -2.60 -9.50 -11.14
CA ARG A 20 -3.47 -10.32 -10.29
C ARG A 20 -3.11 -10.17 -8.81
N ALA A 21 -1.83 -10.26 -8.46
CA ALA A 21 -1.35 -10.05 -7.10
C ALA A 21 -1.64 -8.63 -6.58
N LEU A 22 -1.54 -7.60 -7.44
CA LEU A 22 -1.92 -6.22 -7.13
C LEU A 22 -3.43 -6.07 -6.88
N SER A 23 -4.26 -6.80 -7.64
CA SER A 23 -5.70 -6.81 -7.42
C SER A 23 -6.06 -7.44 -6.07
N ILE A 24 -5.37 -8.52 -5.69
CA ILE A 24 -5.53 -9.17 -4.38
C ILE A 24 -5.03 -8.22 -3.28
N GLN A 25 -3.84 -7.62 -3.44
CA GLN A 25 -3.29 -6.65 -2.50
C GLN A 25 -4.27 -5.51 -2.20
N GLN A 26 -4.91 -4.98 -3.23
CA GLN A 26 -5.91 -3.91 -3.08
C GLN A 26 -7.17 -4.39 -2.34
N LYS A 27 -7.60 -5.64 -2.56
CA LYS A 27 -8.71 -6.23 -1.79
C LYS A 27 -8.34 -6.50 -0.34
N THR A 28 -7.10 -6.88 -0.07
CA THR A 28 -6.60 -7.18 1.28
C THR A 28 -6.18 -5.93 2.04
N ARG A 29 -5.96 -4.80 1.37
CA ARG A 29 -5.74 -3.48 1.98
C ARG A 29 -7.04 -2.69 1.99
N PRO A 30 -7.89 -2.85 3.02
CA PRO A 30 -9.08 -2.04 3.14
C PRO A 30 -8.69 -0.55 3.17
N PRO A 31 -9.48 0.33 2.54
CA PRO A 31 -9.26 1.76 2.61
C PRO A 31 -9.41 2.23 4.06
N LEU A 32 -8.66 3.27 4.43
CA LEU A 32 -8.69 3.83 5.79
C LEU A 32 -10.11 4.17 6.26
N GLY A 33 -10.97 4.69 5.37
CA GLY A 33 -12.37 4.95 5.68
C GLY A 33 -13.16 3.70 6.05
N GLN A 34 -12.91 2.56 5.40
CA GLN A 34 -13.57 1.30 5.74
C GLN A 34 -13.07 0.78 7.10
N LEU A 35 -11.76 0.82 7.35
CA LEU A 35 -11.21 0.45 8.67
C LEU A 35 -11.74 1.35 9.79
N ALA A 36 -11.88 2.64 9.53
CA ALA A 36 -12.45 3.61 10.47
C ALA A 36 -13.94 3.31 10.77
N LEU A 37 -14.69 2.86 9.75
CA LEU A 37 -16.08 2.43 9.88
C LEU A 37 -16.18 1.15 10.72
N GLU A 38 -15.36 0.14 10.43
CA GLU A 38 -15.35 -1.14 11.13
C GLU A 38 -15.00 -0.98 12.61
N ARG A 39 -14.12 -0.04 12.94
CA ARG A 39 -13.76 0.31 14.33
C ARG A 39 -14.77 1.23 15.02
N GLY A 40 -15.80 1.70 14.31
CA GLY A 40 -16.80 2.63 14.84
C GLY A 40 -16.30 4.06 15.08
N TRP A 41 -15.11 4.40 14.58
CA TRP A 41 -14.51 5.74 14.75
C TRP A 41 -15.14 6.77 13.81
N LEU A 42 -15.52 6.35 12.60
CA LEU A 42 -16.22 7.17 11.63
C LEU A 42 -17.54 6.53 11.22
N THR A 43 -18.56 7.35 10.96
CA THR A 43 -19.79 6.94 10.29
C THR A 43 -19.69 7.15 8.78
N ARG A 44 -20.53 6.46 8.01
CA ARG A 44 -20.58 6.60 6.54
C ARG A 44 -20.74 8.07 6.12
N GLU A 45 -21.57 8.83 6.83
CA GLU A 45 -21.79 10.25 6.57
C GLU A 45 -20.50 11.09 6.74
N LYS A 46 -19.74 10.83 7.80
CA LYS A 46 -18.44 11.51 8.04
C LYS A 46 -17.42 11.15 6.95
N ILE A 47 -17.41 9.89 6.52
CA ILE A 47 -16.55 9.42 5.42
C ILE A 47 -16.93 10.12 4.11
N PHE A 48 -18.22 10.19 3.79
CA PHE A 48 -18.70 10.89 2.59
C PHE A 48 -18.34 12.37 2.61
N ARG A 49 -18.47 13.03 3.77
CA ARG A 49 -18.07 14.42 3.94
C ARG A 49 -16.57 14.60 3.68
N LEU A 50 -15.74 13.73 4.26
CA LEU A 50 -14.29 13.74 4.06
C LEU A 50 -13.92 13.51 2.58
N LEU A 51 -14.52 12.52 1.91
CA LEU A 51 -14.32 12.26 0.48
C LEU A 51 -14.78 13.44 -0.40
N GLY A 52 -15.84 14.13 0.00
CA GLY A 52 -16.30 15.36 -0.65
C GLY A 52 -15.27 16.48 -0.53
N GLU A 53 -14.70 16.69 0.67
CA GLU A 53 -13.65 17.69 0.90
C GLU A 53 -12.34 17.32 0.19
N GLN A 54 -12.00 16.04 0.10
CA GLN A 54 -10.84 15.55 -0.67
C GLN A 54 -10.95 15.88 -2.16
N LYS A 55 -12.15 15.83 -2.73
CA LYS A 55 -12.40 16.22 -4.14
C LYS A 55 -12.37 17.72 -4.38
N LYS A 56 -12.67 18.53 -3.35
CA LYS A 56 -12.70 19.99 -3.43
C LYS A 56 -11.35 20.65 -3.11
N SER A 57 -10.54 20.00 -2.28
CA SER A 57 -9.28 20.55 -1.78
C SER A 57 -8.14 20.43 -2.80
N LEU A 58 -7.21 21.39 -2.74
CA LEU A 58 -6.00 21.46 -3.55
C LEU A 58 -5.19 20.14 -3.52
N PRO A 59 -4.42 19.84 -4.58
CA PRO A 59 -3.62 18.61 -4.71
C PRO A 59 -2.54 18.39 -3.63
N SER A 60 -2.38 19.30 -2.68
CA SER A 60 -1.41 19.22 -1.58
C SER A 60 -2.01 18.64 -0.28
N CYS A 61 -3.34 18.63 -0.12
CA CYS A 61 -4.06 18.03 1.03
C CYS A 61 -4.76 16.72 0.63
N ARG A 62 -4.03 15.80 -0.04
CA ARG A 62 -4.66 14.63 -0.70
C ARG A 62 -5.01 13.46 0.21
N LYS A 63 -4.34 13.28 1.35
CA LYS A 63 -4.43 12.02 2.08
C LYS A 63 -5.63 12.02 3.02
N PHE A 64 -6.32 10.89 3.07
CA PHE A 64 -7.52 10.69 3.89
C PHE A 64 -7.29 11.06 5.36
N GLY A 65 -6.14 10.67 5.93
CA GLY A 65 -5.77 10.95 7.31
C GLY A 65 -5.62 12.44 7.64
N ASP A 66 -4.93 13.19 6.78
CA ASP A 66 -4.72 14.63 6.96
C ASP A 66 -6.05 15.40 6.98
N ILE A 67 -6.96 15.07 6.06
CA ILE A 67 -8.30 15.68 6.02
C ILE A 67 -9.12 15.27 7.25
N ALA A 68 -9.01 14.01 7.70
CA ALA A 68 -9.70 13.54 8.90
C ALA A 68 -9.27 14.33 10.14
N CYS A 69 -7.97 14.59 10.30
CA CYS A 69 -7.40 15.42 11.36
C CYS A 69 -7.85 16.87 11.22
N HIS A 70 -7.77 17.44 10.02
CA HIS A 70 -8.17 18.83 9.76
C HIS A 70 -9.65 19.09 10.08
N LEU A 71 -10.52 18.14 9.75
CA LEU A 71 -11.95 18.22 10.04
C LEU A 71 -12.30 17.87 11.51
N ASN A 72 -11.31 17.64 12.38
CA ASN A 72 -11.49 17.15 13.75
C ASN A 72 -12.38 15.87 13.83
N LEU A 73 -12.37 15.07 12.77
CA LEU A 73 -13.11 13.80 12.71
C LEU A 73 -12.30 12.65 13.30
N MET A 74 -10.97 12.76 13.24
CA MET A 74 -10.01 11.81 13.80
C MET A 74 -8.82 12.56 14.38
N THR A 75 -8.06 11.87 15.21
CA THR A 75 -6.76 12.33 15.73
C THR A 75 -5.61 11.65 14.99
N GLU A 76 -4.44 12.28 14.96
CA GLU A 76 -3.20 11.67 14.41
C GLU A 76 -2.94 10.24 14.92
N PRO A 77 -3.01 9.93 16.23
CA PRO A 77 -2.83 8.57 16.71
C PRO A 77 -3.84 7.57 16.13
N GLN A 78 -5.11 7.96 15.97
CA GLN A 78 -6.11 7.09 15.35
C GLN A 78 -5.80 6.86 13.87
N VAL A 79 -5.40 7.91 13.14
CA VAL A 79 -4.98 7.78 11.74
C VAL A 79 -3.76 6.86 11.62
N HIS A 80 -2.79 7.00 12.52
CA HIS A 80 -1.61 6.16 12.58
C HIS A 80 -1.97 4.69 12.85
N GLU A 81 -2.91 4.44 13.77
CA GLU A 81 -3.38 3.09 14.06
C GLU A 81 -4.10 2.45 12.86
N LEU A 82 -4.91 3.23 12.13
CA LEU A 82 -5.51 2.75 10.87
C LEU A 82 -4.45 2.45 9.80
N LEU A 83 -3.40 3.28 9.70
CA LEU A 83 -2.29 3.05 8.78
C LEU A 83 -1.50 1.78 9.14
N MET A 84 -1.31 1.51 10.43
CA MET A 84 -0.69 0.26 10.90
C MET A 84 -1.59 -0.94 10.57
N ALA A 85 -2.90 -0.83 10.82
CA ALA A 85 -3.86 -1.89 10.50
C ALA A 85 -3.95 -2.15 8.97
N GLN A 86 -3.80 -1.11 8.14
CA GLN A 86 -3.76 -1.24 6.68
C GLN A 86 -2.45 -1.85 6.17
N ASN A 87 -1.34 -1.65 6.87
CA ASN A 87 -0.01 -2.17 6.52
C ASN A 87 0.27 -3.56 7.08
N HIS A 88 -0.70 -4.46 6.98
CA HIS A 88 -0.49 -5.85 7.42
C HIS A 88 0.57 -6.55 6.54
N PRO A 89 1.46 -7.38 7.11
CA PRO A 89 2.52 -8.05 6.34
C PRO A 89 2.01 -8.94 5.21
N THR A 90 0.82 -9.51 5.38
CA THR A 90 0.13 -10.32 4.36
C THR A 90 -0.34 -9.50 3.16
N SER A 91 -0.32 -8.18 3.25
CA SER A 91 -0.58 -7.27 2.13
C SER A 91 0.68 -6.98 1.32
N PHE A 92 1.87 -7.46 1.68
CA PHE A 92 3.05 -7.26 0.83
C PHE A 92 2.91 -8.05 -0.47
N ILE A 93 3.27 -7.40 -1.59
CA ILE A 93 3.13 -8.01 -2.92
C ILE A 93 3.93 -9.32 -3.03
N GLY A 94 5.09 -9.40 -2.38
CA GLY A 94 5.91 -10.61 -2.32
C GLY A 94 5.21 -11.77 -1.62
N GLU A 95 4.61 -11.55 -0.45
CA GLU A 95 3.87 -12.60 0.27
C GLU A 95 2.61 -13.04 -0.50
N ILE A 96 1.94 -12.11 -1.20
CA ILE A 96 0.80 -12.44 -2.06
C ILE A 96 1.24 -13.28 -3.26
N LEU A 97 2.35 -12.95 -3.90
CA LEU A 97 2.92 -13.74 -5.00
C LEU A 97 3.31 -15.15 -4.53
N VAL A 98 3.79 -15.29 -3.29
CA VAL A 98 4.05 -16.61 -2.69
C VAL A 98 2.75 -17.36 -2.41
N SER A 99 1.72 -16.68 -1.91
CA SER A 99 0.41 -17.27 -1.66
C SER A 99 -0.29 -17.72 -2.95
N GLU A 100 -0.18 -16.95 -4.04
CA GLU A 100 -0.72 -17.31 -5.36
C GLU A 100 0.11 -18.40 -6.07
N ARG A 101 1.16 -18.94 -5.42
CA ARG A 101 2.12 -19.91 -5.97
C ARG A 101 2.86 -19.43 -7.22
N VAL A 102 2.94 -18.12 -7.43
CA VAL A 102 3.75 -17.51 -8.49
C VAL A 102 5.23 -17.57 -8.12
N LEU A 103 5.54 -17.25 -6.85
CA LEU A 103 6.90 -17.33 -6.31
C LEU A 103 6.98 -18.37 -5.20
N SER A 104 8.13 -19.04 -5.09
CA SER A 104 8.47 -19.75 -3.87
C SER A 104 9.04 -18.79 -2.83
N ARG A 105 8.86 -19.10 -1.53
CA ARG A 105 9.47 -18.31 -0.44
C ARG A 105 10.98 -18.16 -0.62
N LYS A 106 11.67 -19.17 -1.15
CA LYS A 106 13.10 -19.11 -1.50
C LYS A 106 13.39 -18.06 -2.59
N GLN A 107 12.66 -18.11 -3.71
CA GLN A 107 12.82 -17.16 -4.82
C GLN A 107 12.52 -15.71 -4.39
N LEU A 108 11.52 -15.52 -3.51
CA LEU A 108 11.25 -14.20 -2.94
C LEU A 108 12.43 -13.67 -2.13
N ILE A 109 13.04 -14.51 -1.29
CA ILE A 109 14.20 -14.13 -0.47
C ILE A 109 15.41 -13.82 -1.36
N GLU A 110 15.67 -14.65 -2.39
CA GLU A 110 16.74 -14.42 -3.36
C GLU A 110 16.54 -13.08 -4.08
N ALA A 111 15.35 -12.85 -4.65
CA ALA A 111 15.03 -11.60 -5.33
C ALA A 111 15.16 -10.37 -4.40
N LEU A 112 14.76 -10.49 -3.12
CA LEU A 112 14.92 -9.42 -2.14
C LEU A 112 16.39 -9.18 -1.78
N CYS A 113 17.20 -10.22 -1.70
CA CYS A 113 18.62 -10.11 -1.42
C CYS A 113 19.33 -9.38 -2.57
N ASP A 114 19.08 -9.80 -3.81
CA ASP A 114 19.65 -9.17 -5.00
C ASP A 114 19.18 -7.72 -5.17
N PHE A 115 17.89 -7.45 -4.93
CA PHE A 115 17.34 -6.10 -5.00
C PHE A 115 17.94 -5.18 -3.94
N ASN A 116 18.09 -5.64 -2.69
CA ASN A 116 18.73 -4.87 -1.63
C ASN A 116 20.23 -4.63 -1.89
N GLN A 117 20.91 -5.60 -2.50
CA GLN A 117 22.31 -5.44 -2.90
C GLN A 117 22.44 -4.36 -3.98
N ARG A 118 21.59 -4.41 -5.03
CA ARG A 118 21.54 -3.36 -6.06
C ARG A 118 21.24 -1.98 -5.50
N LEU A 119 20.30 -1.87 -4.54
CA LEU A 119 20.01 -0.62 -3.85
C LEU A 119 21.23 -0.04 -3.14
N ARG A 120 22.10 -0.91 -2.60
CA ARG A 120 23.33 -0.51 -1.92
C ARG A 120 24.42 -0.10 -2.92
N ASP A 121 24.54 -0.80 -4.05
CA ASP A 121 25.53 -0.51 -5.09
C ASP A 121 25.16 0.70 -5.97
N HIS A 122 23.86 0.96 -6.19
CA HIS A 122 23.35 2.04 -7.04
C HIS A 122 22.20 2.83 -6.36
N PRO A 123 22.51 3.70 -5.38
CA PRO A 123 21.50 4.45 -4.63
C PRO A 123 20.74 5.50 -5.48
N ASP A 124 21.30 5.93 -6.62
CA ASP A 124 20.73 6.97 -7.48
C ASP A 124 19.57 6.48 -8.38
N GLU A 125 19.46 5.17 -8.67
CA GLU A 125 18.43 4.63 -9.57
C GLU A 125 17.05 4.46 -8.92
N VAL A 126 16.90 4.73 -7.62
CA VAL A 126 15.63 4.49 -6.89
C VAL A 126 14.89 5.77 -6.50
N ARG A 127 15.47 6.93 -6.83
CA ARG A 127 14.80 8.24 -6.72
C ARG A 127 13.97 8.55 -7.98
N GLU A 128 12.95 7.75 -8.27
CA GLU A 128 11.89 8.20 -9.18
C GLU A 128 10.52 8.02 -8.51
N GLU A 129 10.04 9.19 -8.06
CA GLU A 129 8.69 9.67 -7.71
C GLU A 129 7.88 9.00 -6.58
#